data_AF-A0A2V8TF37-F1
#
_entry.id   AF-A0A2V8TF37-F1
#
_cell.length_a   1.000
_cell.length_b   1.000
_cell.length_c   1.000
_cell.angle_alpha   90.00
_cell.angle_beta   90.00
_cell.angle_gamma   90.00
#
_symmetry.space_group_name_H-M   'P 1'
#
loop_
_entity.id
_entity.type
_entity.pdbx_description
1 polymer ?
#
loop_
_entity_poly.entity_id
_entity_poly.type
_entity_poly.pdbx_seq_one_letter_code
_entity_poly.pdbx_strand_id
1 'polypeptide(L)'
;MIIGRLRNRVFAFALLALCAGAAIATVSCSSNESKVKKVLQESLKRHGVIGVVVDLFYTDPNFPDKAYTSATLTYNFATAEGRPQREYIGFVLAKEGDSWRIERNVPYTKEPQQAAIYLAGGK
;
A
#
# COMPACT_ATOMS: atom_id res chain seq x y z
N MET A 1 11.28 41.51 -33.27
CA MET A 1 11.41 41.18 -31.83
C MET A 1 10.12 40.50 -31.33
N ILE A 2 9.81 39.28 -31.80
CA ILE A 2 8.52 38.59 -31.49
C ILE A 2 8.73 37.15 -30.98
N ILE A 3 9.90 36.55 -31.25
CA ILE A 3 10.17 35.12 -31.00
C ILE A 3 10.40 34.81 -29.50
N GLY A 4 10.79 35.79 -28.68
CA GLY A 4 11.07 35.58 -27.25
C GLY A 4 9.82 35.38 -26.38
N ARG A 5 8.66 35.92 -26.76
CA ARG A 5 7.43 35.85 -25.95
C ARG A 5 6.67 34.52 -26.07
N LEU A 6 6.81 33.80 -27.20
CA LEU A 6 6.20 32.48 -27.36
C LEU A 6 6.93 31.41 -26.54
N ARG A 7 8.27 31.49 -26.45
CA ARG A 7 9.08 30.50 -25.74
C ARG A 7 8.72 30.41 -24.25
N ASN A 8 8.55 31.56 -23.57
CA ASN A 8 8.21 31.59 -22.14
C ASN A 8 6.82 31.00 -21.81
N ARG A 9 5.86 31.04 -22.73
CA ARG A 9 4.51 30.50 -22.48
C ARG A 9 4.49 28.98 -22.59
N VAL A 10 5.22 28.39 -23.54
CA VAL A 10 5.31 26.94 -23.70
C VAL A 10 6.01 26.29 -22.50
N PHE A 11 7.05 26.92 -21.95
CA PHE A 11 7.72 26.44 -20.73
C PHE A 11 6.83 26.50 -19.48
N ALA A 12 5.96 27.51 -19.36
CA ALA A 12 5.02 27.61 -18.25
C ALA A 12 3.94 26.51 -18.28
N PHE A 13 3.44 26.16 -19.47
CA PHE A 13 2.48 25.06 -19.62
C PHE A 13 3.11 23.67 -19.39
N ALA A 14 4.36 23.47 -19.79
CA ALA A 14 5.09 22.23 -19.52
C ALA A 14 5.39 22.02 -18.02
N LEU A 15 5.70 23.08 -17.28
CA LEU A 15 5.90 23.01 -15.83
C LEU A 15 4.60 22.68 -15.06
N LEU A 16 3.47 23.23 -15.50
CA LEU A 16 2.15 22.97 -14.89
C LEU A 16 1.71 21.51 -15.08
N ALA A 17 1.97 20.91 -16.24
CA ALA A 17 1.67 19.50 -16.51
C ALA A 17 2.51 18.55 -15.65
N LEU A 18 3.77 18.89 -15.39
CA LEU A 18 4.66 18.10 -14.53
C LEU A 18 4.21 18.12 -13.06
N CYS A 19 3.76 19.29 -12.56
CA CYS A 19 3.23 19.42 -11.19
C CYS A 19 1.89 18.70 -11.00
N ALA A 20 1.03 18.66 -12.03
CA ALA A 20 -0.23 17.93 -11.98
C ALA A 20 -0.02 16.41 -11.93
N GLY A 21 0.97 15.87 -12.64
CA GLY A 21 1.30 14.43 -12.61
C GLY A 21 1.79 13.94 -11.24
N ALA A 22 2.58 14.75 -10.54
CA ALA A 22 3.09 14.41 -9.21
C ALA A 22 2.00 14.40 -8.11
N ALA A 23 0.98 15.24 -8.24
CA ALA A 23 -0.11 15.31 -7.27
C ALA A 23 -1.06 14.10 -7.30
N ILE A 24 -1.18 13.42 -8.44
CA ILE A 24 -2.08 12.25 -8.59
C ILE A 24 -1.45 11.00 -7.95
N ALA A 25 -0.11 10.89 -7.96
CA ALA A 25 0.62 9.75 -7.41
C ALA A 25 0.49 9.64 -5.87
N THR A 26 0.42 10.76 -5.15
CA THR A 26 0.34 10.75 -3.68
C THR A 26 -1.06 10.40 -3.17
N VAL A 27 -2.12 10.78 -3.88
CA VAL A 27 -3.51 10.43 -3.52
C VAL A 27 -3.79 8.93 -3.70
N SER A 28 -3.15 8.31 -4.69
CA SER A 28 -3.31 6.88 -4.98
C SER A 28 -2.79 5.99 -3.83
N CYS A 29 -1.68 6.38 -3.20
CA CYS A 29 -1.08 5.60 -2.11
C CYS A 29 -2.00 5.55 -0.87
N SER A 30 -2.49 6.71 -0.43
CA SER A 30 -3.41 6.80 0.73
C SER A 30 -4.74 6.07 0.49
N SER A 31 -5.25 6.11 -0.75
CA SER A 31 -6.48 5.41 -1.13
C SER A 31 -6.29 3.89 -1.05
N ASN A 32 -5.17 3.37 -1.55
CA ASN A 32 -4.91 1.94 -1.53
C ASN A 32 -4.67 1.40 -0.11
N GLU A 33 -3.94 2.13 0.75
CA GLU A 33 -3.77 1.76 2.15
C GLU A 33 -5.13 1.65 2.88
N SER A 34 -6.04 2.59 2.64
CA SER A 34 -7.39 2.56 3.23
C SER A 34 -8.22 1.37 2.74
N LYS A 35 -8.16 1.06 1.44
CA LYS A 35 -8.83 -0.11 0.85
C LYS A 35 -8.27 -1.42 1.43
N VAL A 36 -6.95 -1.55 1.49
CA VAL A 36 -6.27 -2.72 2.05
C VAL A 36 -6.61 -2.89 3.53
N LYS A 37 -6.56 -1.82 4.32
CA LYS A 37 -6.96 -1.85 5.73
C LYS A 37 -8.36 -2.41 5.90
N LYS A 38 -9.32 -1.95 5.09
CA LYS A 38 -10.70 -2.45 5.13
C LYS A 38 -10.78 -3.94 4.79
N VAL A 39 -10.10 -4.37 3.73
CA VAL A 39 -10.03 -5.80 3.33
C VAL A 39 -9.46 -6.66 4.45
N LEU A 40 -8.35 -6.23 5.06
CA LEU A 40 -7.73 -6.96 6.17
C LEU A 40 -8.66 -7.01 7.40
N GLN A 41 -9.32 -5.90 7.74
CA GLN A 41 -10.30 -5.86 8.84
C GLN A 41 -11.45 -6.83 8.60
N GLU A 42 -12.06 -6.82 7.42
CA GLU A 42 -13.19 -7.69 7.08
C GLU A 42 -12.79 -9.16 7.05
N SER A 43 -11.63 -9.47 6.46
CA SER A 43 -11.12 -10.85 6.35
C SER A 43 -10.75 -11.44 7.71
N LEU A 44 -10.10 -10.64 8.56
CA LEU A 44 -9.51 -11.09 9.82
C LEU A 44 -10.42 -10.93 11.04
N LYS A 45 -11.56 -10.23 10.92
CA LYS A 45 -12.54 -10.09 12.01
C LYS A 45 -13.01 -11.45 12.53
N ARG A 46 -13.18 -12.44 11.64
CA ARG A 46 -13.56 -13.83 12.01
C ARG A 46 -12.47 -14.56 12.83
N HIS A 47 -11.24 -14.06 12.80
CA HIS A 47 -10.10 -14.59 13.54
C HIS A 47 -9.86 -13.83 14.86
N GLY A 48 -10.79 -12.97 15.30
CA GLY A 48 -10.67 -12.24 16.57
C GLY A 48 -9.84 -10.96 16.50
N VAL A 49 -9.48 -10.50 15.30
CA VAL A 49 -8.81 -9.21 15.10
C VAL A 49 -9.81 -8.07 15.35
N ILE A 50 -9.43 -7.16 16.26
CA ILE A 50 -10.17 -5.94 16.62
C ILE A 50 -9.53 -4.66 16.08
N GLY A 51 -8.27 -4.73 15.67
CA GLY A 51 -7.53 -3.59 15.14
C GLY A 51 -6.56 -3.99 14.04
N VAL A 52 -6.45 -3.15 13.01
CA VAL A 52 -5.49 -3.30 11.92
C VAL A 52 -4.83 -1.95 11.67
N VAL A 53 -3.50 -1.95 11.66
CA VAL A 53 -2.68 -0.82 11.22
C VAL A 53 -1.85 -1.30 10.05
N VAL A 54 -2.02 -0.67 8.88
CA VAL A 54 -1.17 -0.95 7.71
C VAL A 54 0.15 -0.22 7.92
N ASP A 55 1.24 -0.96 7.90
CA ASP A 55 2.60 -0.47 8.12
C ASP A 55 3.33 -0.16 6.81
N LEU A 56 3.09 -0.98 5.78
CA LEU A 56 3.60 -0.79 4.42
C LEU A 56 2.54 -1.24 3.42
N PHE A 57 2.39 -0.48 2.34
CA PHE A 57 1.76 -0.93 1.10
C PHE A 57 2.75 -0.72 -0.04
N TYR A 58 3.05 -1.79 -0.78
CA TYR A 58 4.06 -1.79 -1.82
C TYR A 58 3.56 -2.49 -3.08
N THR A 59 3.80 -1.86 -4.23
CA THR A 59 3.48 -2.41 -5.55
C THR A 59 4.75 -2.39 -6.41
N ASP A 60 4.84 -3.33 -7.35
CA ASP A 60 5.96 -3.46 -8.28
C ASP A 60 5.42 -3.45 -9.72
N PRO A 61 5.95 -2.61 -10.64
CA PRO A 61 5.54 -2.59 -12.04
C PRO A 61 5.66 -3.94 -12.77
N ASN A 62 6.55 -4.82 -12.33
CA ASN A 62 6.71 -6.17 -12.89
C ASN A 62 5.56 -7.10 -12.49
N PHE A 63 4.80 -6.76 -11.44
CA PHE A 63 3.68 -7.52 -10.91
C PHE A 63 2.45 -6.61 -10.73
N PRO A 64 1.88 -6.06 -11.82
CA PRO A 64 0.87 -5.00 -11.76
C PRO A 64 -0.44 -5.44 -11.06
N ASP A 65 -0.70 -6.74 -11.00
CA ASP A 65 -1.88 -7.32 -10.38
C ASP A 65 -1.62 -7.83 -8.95
N LYS A 66 -0.45 -7.52 -8.38
CA LYS A 66 -0.08 -7.90 -7.01
C LYS A 66 0.41 -6.71 -6.19
N ALA A 67 0.22 -6.83 -4.88
CA ALA A 67 0.77 -5.89 -3.91
C ALA A 67 1.28 -6.65 -2.68
N TYR A 68 2.31 -6.12 -2.05
CA TYR A 68 2.71 -6.53 -0.71
C TYR A 68 2.11 -5.54 0.29
N THR A 69 1.61 -6.05 1.41
CA THR A 69 1.32 -5.21 2.56
C THR A 69 1.83 -5.85 3.84
N SER A 70 2.34 -5.03 4.75
CA SER A 70 2.57 -5.45 6.13
C SER A 70 1.62 -4.71 7.05
N ALA A 71 1.16 -5.39 8.09
CA ALA A 71 0.22 -4.84 9.04
C ALA A 71 0.48 -5.34 10.46
N THR A 72 0.22 -4.44 11.41
CA THR A 72 0.11 -4.76 12.83
C THR A 72 -1.36 -5.07 13.13
N LEU A 73 -1.62 -6.32 13.52
CA LEU A 73 -2.94 -6.80 13.92
C LEU A 73 -3.06 -6.75 15.43
N THR A 74 -4.21 -6.32 15.94
CA THR A 74 -4.54 -6.38 17.38
C THR A 74 -5.69 -7.35 17.57
N TYR A 75 -5.51 -8.34 18.44
CA TYR A 75 -6.50 -9.37 18.76
C TYR A 75 -7.17 -9.09 20.10
N ASN A 76 -8.42 -9.53 20.26
CA ASN A 76 -9.15 -9.47 21.53
C ASN A 76 -8.78 -10.62 22.49
N PHE A 77 -7.50 -11.01 22.50
CA PHE A 77 -6.95 -11.96 23.45
C PHE A 77 -6.02 -11.18 24.40
N ALA A 78 -6.16 -11.43 25.70
CA ALA A 78 -5.27 -10.86 26.70
C ALA A 78 -3.95 -11.63 26.72
N THR A 79 -2.83 -10.90 26.67
CA THR A 79 -1.53 -11.44 27.08
C THR A 79 -1.55 -11.77 28.58
N ALA A 80 -0.50 -12.43 29.09
CA ALA A 80 -0.35 -12.68 30.53
C ALA A 80 -0.41 -11.39 31.38
N GLU A 81 -0.16 -10.22 30.77
CA GLU A 81 -0.18 -8.89 31.38
C GLU A 81 -1.54 -8.19 31.27
N GLY A 82 -2.57 -8.85 30.72
CA GLY A 82 -3.90 -8.26 30.52
C GLY A 82 -4.01 -7.28 29.36
N ARG A 83 -3.01 -7.22 28.46
CA ARG A 83 -3.00 -6.32 27.30
C ARG A 83 -3.50 -7.04 26.04
N PRO A 84 -4.11 -6.34 25.07
CA PRO A 84 -4.43 -6.95 23.77
C PRO A 84 -3.18 -7.46 23.07
N GLN A 85 -3.21 -8.71 22.58
CA GLN A 85 -2.14 -9.30 21.79
C GLN A 85 -1.99 -8.58 20.45
N ARG A 86 -0.74 -8.32 20.06
CA ARG A 86 -0.39 -7.72 18.77
C ARG A 86 0.49 -8.67 17.98
N GLU A 87 0.22 -8.77 16.68
CA GLU A 87 1.01 -9.57 15.75
C GLU A 87 1.40 -8.75 14.52
N TYR A 88 2.58 -9.03 13.99
CA TYR A 88 3.14 -8.37 12.82
C TYR A 88 3.11 -9.36 11.66
N ILE A 89 2.27 -9.10 10.65
CA ILE A 89 2.03 -10.05 9.56
C ILE A 89 2.22 -9.35 8.21
N GLY A 90 2.86 -10.06 7.27
CA GLY A 90 2.94 -9.69 5.87
C GLY A 90 1.93 -10.47 5.02
N PHE A 91 1.42 -9.82 3.97
CA PHE A 91 0.48 -10.41 3.02
C PHE A 91 0.91 -10.09 1.60
N VAL A 92 0.78 -11.07 0.71
CA VAL A 92 0.70 -10.83 -0.73
C VAL A 92 -0.78 -10.73 -1.08
N LEU A 93 -1.13 -9.64 -1.74
CA LEU A 93 -2.47 -9.34 -2.21
C LEU A 93 -2.52 -9.52 -3.73
N ALA A 94 -3.66 -10.00 -4.22
CA ALA A 94 -4.02 -9.98 -5.63
C ALA A 94 -5.06 -8.88 -5.87
N LYS A 95 -4.97 -8.21 -7.02
CA LYS A 95 -5.94 -7.19 -7.43
C LYS A 95 -7.27 -7.84 -7.81
N GLU A 96 -8.38 -7.28 -7.36
CA GLU A 96 -9.73 -7.74 -7.66
C GLU A 96 -10.62 -6.54 -7.99
N GLY A 97 -10.70 -6.20 -9.29
CA GLY A 97 -11.33 -4.96 -9.76
C GLY A 97 -10.64 -3.73 -9.16
N ASP A 98 -11.41 -2.96 -8.38
CA ASP A 98 -10.93 -1.77 -7.66
C ASP A 98 -10.46 -2.05 -6.22
N SER A 99 -10.43 -3.33 -5.83
CA SER A 99 -10.08 -3.81 -4.48
C SER A 99 -8.90 -4.78 -4.51
N TRP A 100 -8.60 -5.34 -3.34
CA TRP A 100 -7.54 -6.31 -3.10
C TRP A 100 -8.10 -7.55 -2.39
N ARG A 101 -7.47 -8.69 -2.63
CA ARG A 101 -7.76 -9.96 -1.94
C ARG A 101 -6.48 -10.56 -1.40
N ILE A 102 -6.52 -11.11 -0.19
CA ILE A 102 -5.37 -11.82 0.38
C ILE A 102 -5.11 -13.09 -0.44
N GLU A 103 -3.93 -13.20 -1.04
CA GLU A 103 -3.48 -14.39 -1.78
C GLU A 103 -2.77 -15.36 -0.84
N ARG A 104 -1.81 -14.86 -0.05
CA ARG A 104 -1.05 -15.65 0.93
C ARG A 104 -0.42 -14.78 2.01
N ASN A 105 -0.04 -15.42 3.11
CA ASN A 105 0.78 -14.81 4.17
C ASN A 105 2.26 -14.97 3.83
N VAL A 106 3.04 -13.96 4.20
CA VAL A 106 4.50 -13.90 4.02
C VAL A 106 5.12 -13.22 5.25
N PRO A 107 6.45 -13.31 5.46
CA PRO A 107 7.05 -12.62 6.59
C PRO A 107 6.80 -11.11 6.56
N TYR A 108 6.70 -10.55 7.75
CA TYR A 108 6.54 -9.11 7.94
C TYR A 108 7.84 -8.39 7.58
N THR A 109 7.73 -7.30 6.82
CA THR A 109 8.81 -6.34 6.58
C THR A 109 8.26 -4.92 6.42
N LYS A 110 9.10 -3.94 6.73
CA LYS A 110 8.89 -2.52 6.42
C LYS A 110 9.78 -2.03 5.28
N GLU A 111 10.58 -2.93 4.70
CA GLU A 111 11.56 -2.60 3.67
C GLU A 111 11.00 -2.92 2.27
N PRO A 112 10.89 -1.92 1.37
CA PRO A 112 10.39 -2.13 0.01
C PRO A 112 11.19 -3.17 -0.79
N GLN A 113 12.51 -3.26 -0.58
CA GLN A 113 13.37 -4.21 -1.27
C GLN A 113 13.00 -5.65 -0.90
N GLN A 114 12.76 -5.91 0.37
CA GLN A 114 12.32 -7.22 0.85
C GLN A 114 10.88 -7.52 0.42
N ALA A 115 10.00 -6.51 0.38
CA ALA A 115 8.64 -6.64 -0.13
C ALA A 115 8.62 -7.08 -1.61
N ALA A 116 9.53 -6.55 -2.44
CA ALA A 116 9.69 -6.95 -3.84
C ALA A 116 10.08 -8.43 -3.98
N ILE A 117 10.96 -8.94 -3.09
CA ILE A 117 11.34 -10.36 -3.06
C ILE A 117 10.12 -11.24 -2.79
N TYR A 118 9.26 -10.87 -1.84
CA TYR A 118 8.04 -11.64 -1.53
C TYR A 118 7.02 -11.61 -2.66
N LEU A 119 6.90 -10.49 -3.38
CA LEU A 119 6.08 -10.39 -4.58
C LEU A 119 6.56 -11.34 -5.68
N ALA A 120 7.88 -11.43 -5.88
CA ALA A 120 8.51 -12.33 -6.83
C ALA A 120 8.40 -13.82 -6.45
N GLY A 121 7.84 -14.17 -5.28
CA GLY A 121 7.71 -15.55 -4.81
C GLY A 121 8.83 -16.02 -3.88
N GLY A 122 9.70 -15.11 -3.43
CA GLY A 122 10.66 -15.40 -2.37
C GLY A 122 9.96 -15.77 -1.06
N LYS A 123 10.67 -16.54 -0.23
CA LYS A 123 10.22 -16.98 1.11
C LYS A 123 10.75 -16.07 2.19
#